data_AF-A0A6S7J962-F1
#
_entry.id   AF-A0A6S7J962-F1
#
_cell.length_a   1.000
_cell.length_b   1.000
_cell.length_c   1.000
_cell.angle_alpha   90.00
_cell.angle_beta   90.00
_cell.angle_gamma   90.00
#
_symmetry.space_group_name_H-M   'P 1'
#
loop_
_entity.id
_entity.type
_entity.pdbx_description
1 polymer ?
#
loop_
_entity_poly.entity_id
_entity_poly.type
_entity_poly.pdbx_seq_one_letter_code
_entity_poly.pdbx_strand_id
1 'polypeptide(L)'
;MEKTLSGNEICTTHWILNSFKCQDISDLSGFSYLGICRGVITMLTRDSLVASEEFLHNAVGGKTGNLLLDVLFPEITSLCSRLKDSSTLVALRTLAYWTTEARECSSDSTMDDGFKSRMQDNSEIIQTLLNFVWNFWDHPIEAMRYHTREIFDNAVKIHITVTGNEPTSDPFVVDLSRKLCEINMFVRGKYGPLCCLVDVLGAQAMLEVHPSIPEDIMFVMTDQTVVPHAMEFAEKMFISHLQQLSKTTSEYLNDWFELWVVPALRSLSLREKHVRKHIAEYYVPTLLKCCPESLHRIIQKLHAPAEKSSEGNFALDNVRCLVTCLKTARHLGLLPRVDILGQKDTDTNGLWLGSISVVVLEKALCHLDDEVRSDVLSLICDSLRTTEPLTAGDLDLLRKFYPVNMNSQSPSFRQRVLAMTKK
;
A
#
# COMPACT_ATOMS: atom_id res chain seq x y z
N MET A 1 -45.47 13.66 -31.87
CA MET A 1 -45.88 15.06 -31.67
C MET A 1 -45.07 15.61 -30.52
N GLU A 2 -44.03 16.34 -30.87
CA GLU A 2 -43.22 17.14 -29.97
C GLU A 2 -44.12 18.05 -29.13
N LYS A 3 -43.95 18.00 -27.81
CA LYS A 3 -44.20 19.15 -26.94
C LYS A 3 -42.87 19.48 -26.28
N THR A 4 -42.21 20.45 -26.89
CA THR A 4 -41.22 21.35 -26.34
C THR A 4 -41.59 21.74 -24.90
N LEU A 5 -40.82 21.23 -23.94
CA LEU A 5 -40.74 21.77 -22.58
C LEU A 5 -39.58 22.77 -22.57
N SER A 6 -39.91 24.02 -22.88
CA SER A 6 -39.07 25.17 -22.56
C SER A 6 -39.63 25.81 -21.28
N GLY A 7 -38.88 25.76 -20.19
CA GLY A 7 -39.23 26.45 -18.95
C GLY A 7 -38.51 25.92 -17.70
N ASN A 8 -37.36 26.51 -17.39
CA ASN A 8 -36.74 26.67 -16.07
C ASN A 8 -36.94 25.55 -15.01
N GLU A 9 -36.01 24.60 -14.99
CA GLU A 9 -35.76 23.63 -13.92
C GLU A 9 -35.07 24.27 -12.69
N ILE A 10 -35.69 25.28 -12.08
CA ILE A 10 -35.23 25.86 -10.78
C ILE A 10 -36.15 25.38 -9.63
N CYS A 11 -37.19 24.59 -9.94
CA CYS A 11 -38.24 24.20 -8.99
C CYS A 11 -37.96 22.88 -8.23
N THR A 12 -36.87 22.16 -8.54
CA THR A 12 -36.65 20.78 -8.05
C THR A 12 -35.92 20.70 -6.71
N THR A 13 -35.12 21.69 -6.31
CA THR A 13 -34.42 21.70 -5.01
C THR A 13 -35.29 22.30 -3.89
N HIS A 14 -36.09 23.32 -4.21
CA HIS A 14 -36.84 24.07 -3.23
C HIS A 14 -37.85 23.21 -2.44
N TRP A 15 -38.50 22.20 -3.05
CA TRP A 15 -39.38 21.29 -2.30
C TRP A 15 -38.60 20.32 -1.40
N ILE A 16 -37.44 19.83 -1.85
CA ILE A 16 -36.56 18.95 -1.07
C ILE A 16 -36.06 19.72 0.15
N LEU A 17 -35.61 20.96 -0.05
CA LEU A 17 -35.15 21.85 1.01
C LEU A 17 -36.26 22.24 1.99
N ASN A 18 -37.48 22.45 1.49
CA ASN A 18 -38.65 22.61 2.36
C ASN A 18 -39.08 21.32 3.06
N SER A 19 -38.70 20.13 2.57
CA SER A 19 -39.00 18.83 3.19
C SER A 19 -37.92 18.40 4.20
N PHE A 20 -36.70 18.95 4.10
CA PHE A 20 -35.69 18.90 5.15
C PHE A 20 -35.97 19.87 6.31
N LYS A 21 -37.09 20.61 6.28
CA LYS A 21 -37.57 21.33 7.46
C LYS A 21 -37.67 20.35 8.61
N CYS A 22 -37.26 20.82 9.78
CA CYS A 22 -37.41 20.17 11.08
C CYS A 22 -38.90 20.04 11.48
N GLN A 23 -39.75 19.54 10.58
CA GLN A 23 -41.10 19.08 10.85
C GLN A 23 -41.05 17.55 10.77
N ASP A 24 -41.05 16.93 11.95
CA ASP A 24 -41.39 15.52 12.19
C ASP A 24 -40.44 14.43 11.67
N ILE A 25 -39.13 14.69 11.52
CA ILE A 25 -38.14 13.59 11.35
C ILE A 25 -37.86 12.86 12.69
N SER A 26 -38.42 13.34 13.81
CA SER A 26 -38.36 12.64 15.11
C SER A 26 -38.95 11.22 15.09
N ASP A 27 -39.80 10.91 14.12
CA ASP A 27 -40.42 9.59 13.98
C ASP A 27 -39.62 8.64 13.07
N LEU A 28 -38.62 9.14 12.33
CA LEU A 28 -37.82 8.33 11.43
C LEU A 28 -36.60 7.75 12.16
N SER A 29 -36.33 6.46 11.98
CA SER A 29 -35.10 5.87 12.50
C SER A 29 -33.88 6.57 11.89
N GLY A 30 -32.80 6.76 12.65
CA GLY A 30 -31.58 7.40 12.13
C GLY A 30 -31.00 6.69 10.90
N PHE A 31 -31.23 5.38 10.78
CA PHE A 31 -30.86 4.60 9.60
C PHE A 31 -31.72 4.94 8.37
N SER A 32 -33.03 5.09 8.55
CA SER A 32 -33.94 5.54 7.48
C SER A 32 -33.56 6.94 6.99
N TYR A 33 -33.21 7.83 7.92
CA TYR A 33 -32.82 9.20 7.60
C TYR A 33 -31.49 9.26 6.85
N LEU A 34 -30.53 8.40 7.22
CA LEU A 34 -29.30 8.21 6.44
C LEU A 34 -29.59 7.76 5.00
N GLY A 35 -30.56 6.88 4.81
CA GLY A 35 -31.01 6.44 3.48
C GLY A 35 -31.54 7.60 2.62
N ILE A 36 -32.26 8.55 3.23
CA ILE A 36 -32.71 9.77 2.56
C ILE A 36 -31.50 10.64 2.18
N CYS A 37 -30.58 10.90 3.11
CA CYS A 37 -29.36 11.67 2.82
C CYS A 37 -28.58 11.07 1.65
N ARG A 38 -28.37 9.74 1.65
CA ARG A 38 -27.73 8.99 0.57
C ARG A 38 -28.49 9.16 -0.75
N GLY A 39 -29.81 9.01 -0.73
CA GLY A 39 -30.67 9.17 -1.90
C GLY A 39 -30.57 10.56 -2.51
N VAL A 40 -30.56 11.61 -1.68
CA VAL A 40 -30.46 13.00 -2.12
C VAL A 40 -29.12 13.27 -2.81
N ILE A 41 -27.99 12.82 -2.24
CA ILE A 41 -26.67 12.95 -2.89
C ILE A 41 -26.65 12.24 -4.25
N THR A 42 -27.31 11.08 -4.35
CA THR A 42 -27.24 10.22 -5.55
C THR A 42 -28.18 10.68 -6.67
N MET A 43 -29.33 11.28 -6.34
CA MET A 43 -30.38 11.64 -7.30
C MET A 43 -30.28 13.08 -7.82
N LEU A 44 -29.66 13.98 -7.05
CA LEU A 44 -29.50 15.38 -7.47
C LEU A 44 -28.24 15.57 -8.31
N THR A 45 -28.30 16.54 -9.22
CA THR A 45 -27.10 16.99 -9.95
C THR A 45 -26.20 17.81 -9.03
N ARG A 46 -24.91 17.87 -9.35
CA ARG A 46 -23.92 18.64 -8.58
C ARG A 46 -24.26 20.12 -8.52
N ASP A 47 -24.74 20.69 -9.63
CA ASP A 47 -25.22 22.07 -9.68
C ASP A 47 -26.34 22.33 -8.67
N SER A 48 -27.29 21.40 -8.54
CA SER A 48 -28.37 21.48 -7.54
C SER A 48 -27.89 21.28 -6.10
N LEU A 49 -26.83 20.49 -5.88
CA LEU A 49 -26.25 20.27 -4.56
C LEU A 49 -25.48 21.49 -4.04
N VAL A 50 -24.85 22.24 -4.95
CA VAL A 50 -23.98 23.39 -4.64
C VAL A 50 -24.69 24.74 -4.86
N ALA A 51 -25.88 24.74 -5.48
CA ALA A 51 -26.70 25.94 -5.64
C ALA A 51 -26.89 26.68 -4.31
N SER A 52 -26.55 27.96 -4.32
CA SER A 52 -26.69 28.83 -3.15
C SER A 52 -28.16 29.20 -2.96
N GLU A 53 -28.78 28.71 -1.89
CA GLU A 53 -30.17 29.00 -1.52
C GLU A 53 -30.24 29.65 -0.14
N GLU A 54 -31.28 30.47 0.10
CA GLU A 54 -31.56 31.03 1.42
C GLU A 54 -32.15 29.95 2.33
N PHE A 55 -31.39 29.50 3.33
CA PHE A 55 -31.87 28.51 4.28
C PHE A 55 -32.59 29.13 5.47
N LEU A 56 -33.72 28.54 5.83
CA LEU A 56 -34.46 28.88 7.06
C LEU A 56 -33.82 28.31 8.35
N HIS A 57 -32.83 27.41 8.24
CA HIS A 57 -32.28 26.67 9.41
C HIS A 57 -31.33 27.51 10.28
N ASN A 58 -30.97 28.71 9.85
CA ASN A 58 -30.36 29.75 10.69
C ASN A 58 -31.26 30.99 10.67
N ALA A 59 -32.42 30.89 11.31
CA ALA A 59 -33.43 31.96 11.42
C ALA A 59 -32.95 33.22 12.18
N VAL A 60 -31.65 33.38 12.42
CA VAL A 60 -31.03 34.60 12.94
C VAL A 60 -29.92 35.02 11.97
N GLY A 61 -30.32 35.67 10.89
CA GLY A 61 -29.44 36.27 9.88
C GLY A 61 -29.40 35.47 8.58
N GLY A 62 -30.01 36.00 7.52
CA GLY A 62 -30.12 35.40 6.19
C GLY A 62 -28.77 35.00 5.57
N LYS A 63 -28.24 33.85 5.98
CA LYS A 63 -27.05 33.23 5.41
C LYS A 63 -27.50 32.34 4.26
N THR A 64 -27.08 32.70 3.06
CA THR A 64 -27.10 31.86 1.87
C THR A 64 -26.12 30.71 2.04
N GLY A 65 -26.50 29.49 1.68
CA GLY A 65 -25.63 28.31 1.72
C GLY A 65 -26.01 27.29 0.66
N ASN A 66 -25.38 26.12 0.67
CA ASN A 66 -25.75 25.03 -0.24
C ASN A 66 -26.10 23.72 0.47
N LEU A 67 -26.86 22.86 -0.22
CA LEU A 67 -27.41 21.62 0.32
C LEU A 67 -26.30 20.64 0.72
N LEU A 68 -25.20 20.61 -0.03
CA LEU A 68 -24.08 19.71 0.21
C LEU A 68 -23.38 20.00 1.54
N LEU A 69 -23.02 21.26 1.79
CA LEU A 69 -22.17 21.67 2.92
C LEU A 69 -22.97 22.02 4.17
N ASP A 70 -24.13 22.66 4.02
CA ASP A 70 -24.86 23.26 5.14
C ASP A 70 -25.97 22.36 5.69
N VAL A 71 -26.39 21.34 4.93
CA VAL A 71 -27.47 20.42 5.33
C VAL A 71 -26.95 18.99 5.39
N LEU A 72 -26.50 18.44 4.26
CA LEU A 72 -26.15 17.02 4.18
C LEU A 72 -24.92 16.68 5.04
N PHE A 73 -23.90 17.53 5.05
CA PHE A 73 -22.69 17.28 5.83
C PHE A 73 -22.94 17.25 7.36
N PRO A 74 -23.57 18.27 7.98
CA PRO A 74 -23.91 18.22 9.41
C PRO A 74 -24.79 17.03 9.78
N GLU A 75 -25.77 16.69 8.94
CA GLU A 75 -26.68 15.57 9.22
C GLU A 75 -25.97 14.22 9.14
N ILE A 76 -25.17 13.98 8.10
CA ILE A 76 -24.42 12.73 7.95
C ILE A 76 -23.39 12.58 9.07
N THR A 77 -22.67 13.64 9.43
CA THR A 77 -21.66 13.60 10.51
C THR A 77 -22.30 13.37 11.89
N SER A 78 -23.46 13.99 12.14
CA SER A 78 -24.29 13.71 13.33
C SER A 78 -24.70 12.23 13.38
N LEU A 79 -25.16 11.68 12.25
CA LEU A 79 -25.54 10.26 12.14
C LEU A 79 -24.35 9.31 12.34
N CYS A 80 -23.16 9.63 11.81
CA CYS A 80 -21.93 8.87 12.05
C CYS A 80 -21.61 8.74 13.55
N SER A 81 -21.96 9.74 14.36
CA SER A 81 -21.70 9.76 15.79
C SER A 81 -22.81 9.11 16.62
N ARG A 82 -24.06 9.15 16.13
CA ARG A 82 -25.25 8.65 16.85
C ARG A 82 -25.56 7.18 16.58
N LEU A 83 -25.29 6.72 15.36
CA LEU A 83 -25.55 5.33 14.97
C LEU A 83 -24.53 4.39 15.59
N LYS A 84 -24.95 3.14 15.81
CA LYS A 84 -24.11 2.09 16.41
C LYS A 84 -24.02 0.88 15.49
N ASP A 85 -23.02 0.04 15.74
CA ASP A 85 -22.81 -1.24 15.07
C ASP A 85 -22.76 -1.10 13.54
N SER A 86 -23.49 -1.95 12.82
CA SER A 86 -23.53 -2.00 11.35
C SER A 86 -24.06 -0.71 10.71
N SER A 87 -24.90 0.06 11.41
CA SER A 87 -25.41 1.33 10.90
C SER A 87 -24.33 2.42 10.84
N THR A 88 -23.31 2.34 11.72
CA THR A 88 -22.13 3.23 11.68
C THR A 88 -21.34 3.04 10.39
N LEU A 89 -21.19 1.79 9.94
CA LEU A 89 -20.50 1.48 8.68
C LEU A 89 -21.23 2.10 7.48
N VAL A 90 -22.56 2.00 7.44
CA VAL A 90 -23.35 2.62 6.37
C VAL A 90 -23.27 4.15 6.44
N ALA A 91 -23.21 4.73 7.65
CA ALA A 91 -23.04 6.16 7.84
C ALA A 91 -21.67 6.63 7.32
N LEU A 92 -20.60 5.95 7.71
CA LEU A 92 -19.24 6.25 7.26
C LEU A 92 -19.09 6.06 5.74
N ARG A 93 -19.70 5.02 5.16
CA ARG A 93 -19.76 4.83 3.70
C ARG A 93 -20.52 5.95 2.99
N THR A 94 -21.52 6.53 3.65
CA THR A 94 -22.28 7.67 3.11
C THR A 94 -21.48 8.96 3.22
N LEU A 95 -20.74 9.15 4.30
CA LEU A 95 -19.78 10.24 4.44
C LEU A 95 -18.66 10.14 3.39
N ALA A 96 -18.09 8.95 3.16
CA ALA A 96 -17.12 8.72 2.11
C ALA A 96 -17.67 9.09 0.72
N TYR A 97 -18.91 8.66 0.42
CA TYR A 97 -19.57 9.05 -0.82
C TYR A 97 -19.79 10.57 -0.94
N TRP A 98 -20.19 11.21 0.15
CA TRP A 98 -20.29 12.67 0.22
C TRP A 98 -18.94 13.35 -0.08
N THR A 99 -17.83 12.85 0.49
CA THR A 99 -16.49 13.41 0.22
C THR A 99 -16.08 13.26 -1.25
N THR A 100 -16.51 12.18 -1.92
CA THR A 100 -16.28 11.99 -3.35
C THR A 100 -17.03 13.04 -4.17
N GLU A 101 -18.32 13.27 -3.91
CA GLU A 101 -19.07 14.32 -4.62
C GLU A 101 -18.52 15.73 -4.30
N ALA A 102 -18.12 16.00 -3.06
CA ALA A 102 -17.50 17.26 -2.67
C ALA A 102 -16.17 17.51 -3.42
N ARG A 103 -15.36 16.46 -3.63
CA ARG A 103 -14.13 16.51 -4.42
C ARG A 103 -14.38 16.83 -5.88
N GLU A 104 -15.39 16.19 -6.47
CA GLU A 104 -15.77 16.45 -7.86
C GLU A 104 -16.28 17.89 -8.04
N CYS A 105 -17.09 18.39 -7.10
CA CYS A 105 -17.51 19.80 -7.10
C CYS A 105 -16.32 20.74 -6.93
N SER A 106 -15.39 20.45 -6.02
CA SER A 106 -14.20 21.28 -5.80
C SER A 106 -13.28 21.38 -7.01
N SER A 107 -13.33 20.40 -7.91
CA SER A 107 -12.55 20.36 -9.15
C SER A 107 -13.19 21.19 -10.28
N ASP A 108 -14.44 21.63 -10.11
CA ASP A 108 -15.12 22.46 -11.08
C ASP A 108 -14.67 23.93 -10.96
N SER A 109 -14.13 24.44 -12.07
CA SER A 109 -13.65 25.83 -12.20
C SER A 109 -14.74 26.89 -11.96
N THR A 110 -16.02 26.53 -12.09
CA THR A 110 -17.16 27.44 -11.94
C THR A 110 -17.60 27.66 -10.49
N MET A 111 -17.02 26.92 -9.54
CA MET A 111 -17.39 27.02 -8.13
C MET A 111 -16.99 28.34 -7.48
N ASP A 112 -17.90 28.84 -6.64
CA ASP A 112 -17.75 30.07 -5.87
C ASP A 112 -16.59 30.01 -4.84
N ASP A 113 -15.97 31.16 -4.61
CA ASP A 113 -14.87 31.30 -3.65
C ASP A 113 -15.32 31.03 -2.21
N GLY A 114 -16.59 31.28 -1.89
CA GLY A 114 -17.21 30.91 -0.62
C GLY A 114 -17.21 29.40 -0.38
N PHE A 115 -17.51 28.59 -1.41
CA PHE A 115 -17.43 27.12 -1.33
C PHE A 115 -15.99 26.67 -1.11
N LYS A 116 -15.05 27.20 -1.91
CA LYS A 116 -13.62 26.87 -1.84
C LYS A 116 -13.03 27.20 -0.47
N SER A 117 -13.31 28.37 0.09
CA SER A 117 -12.79 28.76 1.41
C SER A 117 -13.17 27.80 2.54
N ARG A 118 -14.34 27.15 2.45
CA ARG A 118 -14.83 26.17 3.43
C ARG A 118 -14.27 24.77 3.24
N MET A 119 -13.43 24.56 2.24
CA MET A 119 -12.81 23.30 1.88
C MET A 119 -11.28 23.31 2.02
N GLN A 120 -10.75 24.34 2.69
CA GLN A 120 -9.33 24.45 3.04
C GLN A 120 -9.03 23.76 4.39
N ASP A 121 -7.75 23.54 4.68
CA ASP A 121 -7.22 22.93 5.89
C ASP A 121 -7.81 23.48 7.20
N ASN A 122 -7.96 24.80 7.31
CA ASN A 122 -8.48 25.46 8.52
C ASN A 122 -10.00 25.45 8.63
N SER A 123 -10.70 24.84 7.67
CA SER A 123 -12.15 24.75 7.69
C SER A 123 -12.63 23.72 8.72
N GLU A 124 -13.80 23.99 9.29
CA GLU A 124 -14.49 23.05 10.18
C GLU A 124 -14.78 21.72 9.48
N ILE A 125 -15.03 21.73 8.16
CA ILE A 125 -15.33 20.55 7.36
C ILE A 125 -14.11 19.61 7.32
N ILE A 126 -12.96 20.10 6.85
CA ILE A 126 -11.75 19.27 6.74
C ILE A 126 -11.32 18.77 8.13
N GLN A 127 -11.34 19.61 9.16
CA GLN A 127 -11.00 19.20 10.52
C GLN A 127 -11.95 18.14 11.06
N THR A 128 -13.25 18.24 10.78
CA THR A 128 -14.25 17.24 11.18
C THR A 128 -14.02 15.91 10.45
N LEU A 129 -13.72 15.93 9.14
CA LEU A 129 -13.38 14.73 8.38
C LEU A 129 -12.13 14.05 8.96
N LEU A 130 -11.07 14.81 9.23
CA LEU A 130 -9.84 14.27 9.84
C LEU A 130 -10.11 13.68 11.23
N ASN A 131 -10.93 14.32 12.05
CA ASN A 131 -11.33 13.77 13.35
C ASN A 131 -12.03 12.41 13.21
N PHE A 132 -12.90 12.24 12.20
CA PHE A 132 -13.47 10.94 11.90
C PHE A 132 -12.41 9.92 11.47
N VAL A 133 -11.43 10.34 10.65
CA VAL A 133 -10.32 9.47 10.26
C VAL A 133 -9.56 8.97 11.48
N TRP A 134 -9.17 9.85 12.40
CA TRP A 134 -8.42 9.48 13.60
C TRP A 134 -9.20 8.57 14.56
N ASN A 135 -10.53 8.68 14.57
CA ASN A 135 -11.39 7.82 15.39
C ASN A 135 -11.59 6.42 14.79
N PHE A 136 -11.54 6.27 13.45
CA PHE A 136 -11.93 5.02 12.77
C PHE A 136 -10.80 4.32 11.98
N TRP A 137 -9.63 4.93 11.83
CA TRP A 137 -8.52 4.41 11.01
C TRP A 137 -7.99 3.03 11.43
N ASP A 138 -7.97 2.67 12.72
CA ASP A 138 -7.53 1.34 13.21
C ASP A 138 -8.72 0.48 13.69
N HIS A 139 -9.91 0.72 13.13
CA HIS A 139 -11.08 -0.07 13.44
C HIS A 139 -10.89 -1.55 13.02
N PRO A 140 -11.32 -2.56 13.79
CA PRO A 140 -11.09 -3.98 13.46
C PRO A 140 -11.78 -4.44 12.17
N ILE A 141 -12.94 -3.86 11.84
CA ILE A 141 -13.65 -4.14 10.58
C ILE A 141 -12.93 -3.48 9.40
N GLU A 142 -12.51 -4.29 8.43
CA GLU A 142 -11.80 -3.84 7.22
C GLU A 142 -12.57 -2.79 6.40
N ALA A 143 -13.87 -3.00 6.20
CA ALA A 143 -14.73 -2.04 5.49
C ALA A 143 -14.76 -0.65 6.14
N MET A 144 -14.62 -0.55 7.47
CA MET A 144 -14.51 0.74 8.17
C MET A 144 -13.18 1.43 7.83
N ARG A 145 -12.07 0.68 7.84
CA ARG A 145 -10.75 1.21 7.47
C ARG A 145 -10.71 1.67 6.02
N TYR A 146 -11.34 0.91 5.13
CA TYR A 146 -11.45 1.25 3.71
C TYR A 146 -12.13 2.62 3.52
N HIS A 147 -13.32 2.83 4.08
CA HIS A 147 -14.02 4.12 3.95
C HIS A 147 -13.33 5.25 4.70
N THR A 148 -12.67 4.94 5.83
CA THR A 148 -11.84 5.92 6.53
C THR A 148 -10.68 6.42 5.65
N ARG A 149 -10.00 5.50 4.96
CA ARG A 149 -8.94 5.84 4.00
C ARG A 149 -9.49 6.68 2.84
N GLU A 150 -10.66 6.33 2.31
CA GLU A 150 -11.33 7.07 1.22
C GLU A 150 -11.67 8.51 1.65
N ILE A 151 -12.20 8.71 2.86
CA ILE A 151 -12.47 10.03 3.43
C ILE A 151 -11.18 10.85 3.54
N PHE A 152 -10.10 10.25 4.05
CA PHE A 152 -8.81 10.91 4.17
C PHE A 152 -8.26 11.34 2.80
N ASP A 153 -8.25 10.42 1.83
CA ASP A 153 -7.77 10.68 0.47
C ASP A 153 -8.53 11.85 -0.19
N ASN A 154 -9.85 11.83 -0.08
CA ASN A 154 -10.69 12.90 -0.62
C ASN A 154 -10.44 14.22 0.11
N ALA A 155 -10.31 14.24 1.44
CA ALA A 155 -10.05 15.47 2.20
C ALA A 155 -8.74 16.14 1.77
N VAL A 156 -7.65 15.36 1.62
CA VAL A 156 -6.36 15.89 1.15
C VAL A 156 -6.46 16.41 -0.28
N LYS A 157 -7.09 15.64 -1.18
CA LYS A 157 -7.26 16.05 -2.59
C LYS A 157 -8.16 17.27 -2.75
N ILE A 158 -9.23 17.39 -1.97
CA ILE A 158 -10.09 18.58 -1.92
C ILE A 158 -9.25 19.81 -1.58
N HIS A 159 -8.50 19.77 -0.47
CA HIS A 159 -7.66 20.88 -0.03
C HIS A 159 -6.66 21.33 -1.10
N ILE A 160 -5.94 20.37 -1.71
CA ILE A 160 -4.97 20.67 -2.76
C ILE A 160 -5.63 21.27 -3.99
N THR A 161 -6.75 20.72 -4.46
CA THR A 161 -7.48 21.24 -5.62
C THR A 161 -7.99 22.66 -5.37
N VAL A 162 -8.48 22.93 -4.16
CA VAL A 162 -9.05 24.22 -3.76
C VAL A 162 -7.98 25.30 -3.60
N THR A 163 -6.85 24.96 -2.99
CA THR A 163 -5.74 25.90 -2.79
C THR A 163 -4.94 26.12 -4.08
N GLY A 164 -4.90 25.12 -4.97
CA GLY A 164 -4.07 25.15 -6.17
C GLY A 164 -2.57 25.08 -5.88
N ASN A 165 -2.18 24.78 -4.64
CA ASN A 165 -0.80 24.70 -4.22
C ASN A 165 -0.13 23.46 -4.83
N GLU A 166 1.18 23.55 -5.06
CA GLU A 166 1.98 22.36 -5.36
C GLU A 166 1.99 21.45 -4.12
N PRO A 167 1.60 20.17 -4.24
CA PRO A 167 1.42 19.30 -3.08
C PRO A 167 2.66 19.17 -2.18
N THR A 168 3.85 19.14 -2.78
CA THR A 168 5.15 19.01 -2.09
C THR A 168 5.52 20.25 -1.28
N SER A 169 4.94 21.40 -1.61
CA SER A 169 5.19 22.69 -0.94
C SER A 169 4.00 23.14 -0.07
N ASP A 170 2.89 22.40 -0.08
CA ASP A 170 1.70 22.74 0.70
C ASP A 170 1.94 22.49 2.21
N PRO A 171 1.85 23.52 3.09
CA PRO A 171 2.16 23.38 4.50
C PRO A 171 1.29 22.35 5.24
N PHE A 172 0.02 22.24 4.87
CA PHE A 172 -0.92 21.32 5.51
C PHE A 172 -0.59 19.87 5.16
N VAL A 173 -0.36 19.57 3.88
CA VAL A 173 -0.03 18.19 3.46
C VAL A 173 1.34 17.76 3.98
N VAL A 174 2.33 18.65 4.00
CA VAL A 174 3.66 18.40 4.57
C VAL A 174 3.61 18.21 6.09
N ASP A 175 2.79 18.97 6.81
CA ASP A 175 2.60 18.77 8.24
C ASP A 175 1.86 17.47 8.56
N LEU A 176 0.87 17.10 7.74
CA LEU A 176 0.13 15.87 7.87
C LEU A 176 1.01 14.63 7.63
N SER A 177 1.89 14.69 6.62
CA SER A 177 2.88 13.62 6.38
C SER A 177 3.85 13.49 7.54
N ARG A 178 4.31 14.62 8.11
CA ARG A 178 5.15 14.64 9.31
C ARG A 178 4.51 13.95 10.49
N LYS A 179 3.32 14.39 10.86
CA LYS A 179 2.56 13.84 11.99
C LYS A 179 2.29 12.35 11.81
N LEU A 180 1.89 11.92 10.62
CA LEU A 180 1.62 10.50 10.35
C LEU A 180 2.87 9.63 10.43
N CYS A 181 4.03 10.13 9.97
CA CYS A 181 5.29 9.38 10.08
C CYS A 181 5.78 9.28 11.52
N GLU A 182 5.61 10.33 12.34
CA GLU A 182 5.98 10.36 13.76
C GLU A 182 5.13 9.43 14.66
N ILE A 183 3.91 9.09 14.23
CA ILE A 183 3.08 8.10 14.93
C ILE A 183 3.82 6.76 14.99
N ASN A 184 3.65 6.02 16.08
CA ASN A 184 4.22 4.68 16.24
C ASN A 184 3.92 3.79 15.02
N MET A 185 4.96 3.20 14.43
CA MET A 185 4.85 2.36 13.23
C MET A 185 4.03 1.08 13.42
N PHE A 186 3.80 0.62 14.65
CA PHE A 186 2.94 -0.54 14.91
C PHE A 186 1.43 -0.23 14.88
N VAL A 187 1.04 1.03 14.60
CA VAL A 187 -0.37 1.39 14.42
C VAL A 187 -0.82 1.06 12.99
N ARG A 188 -1.56 -0.02 12.79
CA ARG A 188 -2.00 -0.49 11.45
C ARG A 188 -2.77 0.58 10.68
N GLY A 189 -3.60 1.35 11.37
CA GLY A 189 -4.46 2.38 10.79
C GLY A 189 -3.71 3.51 10.08
N LYS A 190 -2.43 3.77 10.40
CA LYS A 190 -1.65 4.86 9.81
C LYS A 190 -1.26 4.62 8.35
N TYR A 191 -1.11 3.35 7.95
CA TYR A 191 -0.61 3.01 6.62
C TYR A 191 -1.61 3.35 5.50
N GLY A 192 -2.91 3.33 5.78
CA GLY A 192 -3.93 3.78 4.83
C GLY A 192 -3.74 5.26 4.43
N PRO A 193 -3.76 6.20 5.40
CA PRO A 193 -3.43 7.60 5.15
C PRO A 193 -2.05 7.84 4.54
N LEU A 194 -1.02 7.12 4.99
CA LEU A 194 0.32 7.22 4.38
C LEU A 194 0.31 6.84 2.89
N CYS A 195 -0.41 5.77 2.51
CA CYS A 195 -0.59 5.40 1.11
C CYS A 195 -1.23 6.53 0.28
N CYS A 196 -2.23 7.21 0.83
CA CYS A 196 -2.87 8.36 0.17
C CYS A 196 -1.90 9.54 0.01
N LEU A 197 -1.06 9.79 1.02
CA LEU A 197 -0.03 10.82 0.94
C LEU A 197 1.04 10.51 -0.11
N VAL A 198 1.42 9.25 -0.29
CA VAL A 198 2.34 8.85 -1.39
C VAL A 198 1.71 9.12 -2.76
N ASP A 199 0.40 8.91 -2.91
CA ASP A 199 -0.29 9.21 -4.18
C ASP A 199 -0.32 10.72 -4.51
N VAL A 200 -0.22 11.57 -3.49
CA VAL A 200 -0.29 13.05 -3.61
C VAL A 200 1.10 13.69 -3.69
N LEU A 201 2.02 13.29 -2.78
CA LEU A 201 3.36 13.85 -2.64
C LEU A 201 4.41 13.11 -3.48
N GLY A 202 4.20 11.82 -3.74
CA GLY A 202 5.22 10.91 -4.25
C GLY A 202 6.21 10.45 -3.18
N ALA A 203 6.96 9.38 -3.48
CA ALA A 203 7.90 8.79 -2.54
C ALA A 203 9.12 9.68 -2.25
N GLN A 204 9.62 10.44 -3.23
CA GLN A 204 10.79 11.29 -3.04
C GLN A 204 10.56 12.37 -1.96
N ALA A 205 9.46 13.12 -2.03
CA ALA A 205 9.12 14.11 -1.02
C ALA A 205 8.90 13.47 0.36
N MET A 206 8.27 12.29 0.41
CA MET A 206 8.11 11.52 1.65
C MET A 206 9.47 11.12 2.26
N LEU A 207 10.43 10.70 1.45
CA LEU A 207 11.78 10.32 1.87
C LEU A 207 12.64 11.53 2.28
N GLU A 208 12.44 12.69 1.66
CA GLU A 208 13.12 13.93 2.05
C GLU A 208 12.70 14.39 3.45
N VAL A 209 11.41 14.24 3.80
CA VAL A 209 10.91 14.56 5.14
C VAL A 209 11.26 13.45 6.14
N HIS A 210 11.16 12.18 5.72
CA HIS A 210 11.42 11.01 6.57
C HIS A 210 12.36 9.99 5.91
N PRO A 211 13.68 10.22 5.99
CA PRO A 211 14.68 9.29 5.43
C PRO A 211 14.69 7.90 6.11
N SER A 212 14.12 7.79 7.32
CA SER A 212 14.09 6.54 8.10
C SER A 212 13.08 5.50 7.60
N ILE A 213 12.15 5.87 6.70
CA ILE A 213 11.06 5.00 6.24
C ILE A 213 11.52 3.56 5.89
N PRO A 214 12.61 3.34 5.12
CA PRO A 214 13.05 1.98 4.79
C PRO A 214 13.44 1.15 6.02
N GLU A 215 14.12 1.76 6.99
CA GLU A 215 14.52 1.10 8.24
C GLU A 215 13.32 0.88 9.17
N ASP A 216 12.38 1.84 9.19
CA ASP A 216 11.12 1.72 9.94
C ASP A 216 10.28 0.53 9.42
N ILE A 217 10.19 0.35 8.10
CA ILE A 217 9.52 -0.81 7.50
C ILE A 217 10.22 -2.12 7.90
N MET A 218 11.55 -2.13 7.98
CA MET A 218 12.29 -3.31 8.48
C MET A 218 11.95 -3.62 9.94
N PHE A 219 11.82 -2.60 10.79
CA PHE A 219 11.47 -2.79 12.20
C PHE A 219 10.04 -3.34 12.38
N VAL A 220 9.09 -2.92 11.54
CA VAL A 220 7.70 -3.43 11.58
C VAL A 220 7.60 -4.92 11.29
N MET A 221 8.60 -5.51 10.64
CA MET A 221 8.66 -6.96 10.36
C MET A 221 8.66 -7.83 11.62
N THR A 222 8.80 -7.27 12.82
CA THR A 222 8.65 -8.01 14.09
C THR A 222 7.18 -8.32 14.42
N ASP A 223 6.20 -7.58 13.90
CA ASP A 223 4.78 -7.73 14.22
C ASP A 223 3.94 -8.18 13.01
N GLN A 224 3.55 -9.45 13.00
CA GLN A 224 2.75 -10.06 11.94
C GLN A 224 1.41 -9.34 11.68
N THR A 225 0.82 -8.70 12.69
CA THR A 225 -0.48 -8.03 12.55
C THR A 225 -0.40 -6.73 11.75
N VAL A 226 0.79 -6.13 11.70
CA VAL A 226 1.06 -4.85 11.04
C VAL A 226 1.70 -5.05 9.67
N VAL A 227 2.53 -6.09 9.50
CA VAL A 227 3.27 -6.41 8.26
C VAL A 227 2.44 -6.24 6.98
N PRO A 228 1.21 -6.78 6.82
CA PRO A 228 0.46 -6.62 5.59
C PRO A 228 0.16 -5.15 5.22
N HIS A 229 -0.11 -4.31 6.22
CA HIS A 229 -0.43 -2.90 6.04
C HIS A 229 0.83 -2.08 5.74
N ALA A 230 1.93 -2.36 6.44
CA ALA A 230 3.22 -1.74 6.18
C ALA A 230 3.75 -2.09 4.79
N MET A 231 3.48 -3.31 4.32
CA MET A 231 3.88 -3.76 2.99
C MET A 231 3.07 -3.13 1.86
N GLU A 232 1.78 -2.86 2.06
CA GLU A 232 0.99 -2.07 1.10
C GLU A 232 1.61 -0.67 0.91
N PHE A 233 2.03 -0.05 2.01
CA PHE A 233 2.74 1.24 1.97
C PHE A 233 4.13 1.12 1.32
N ALA A 234 4.92 0.11 1.69
CA ALA A 234 6.23 -0.13 1.10
C ALA A 234 6.16 -0.33 -0.42
N GLU A 235 5.18 -1.11 -0.89
CA GLU A 235 4.94 -1.34 -2.33
C GLU A 235 4.66 -0.02 -3.08
N LYS A 236 3.80 0.84 -2.53
CA LYS A 236 3.55 2.16 -3.12
C LYS A 236 4.81 3.02 -3.16
N MET A 237 5.60 3.02 -2.07
CA MET A 237 6.87 3.74 -2.00
C MET A 237 7.88 3.23 -3.04
N PHE A 238 8.00 1.91 -3.21
CA PHE A 238 8.89 1.29 -4.20
C PHE A 238 8.56 1.76 -5.62
N ILE A 239 7.28 1.62 -6.00
CA ILE A 239 6.79 1.95 -7.34
C ILE A 239 6.96 3.44 -7.61
N SER A 240 6.51 4.28 -6.69
CA SER A 240 6.60 5.74 -6.81
C SER A 240 8.06 6.19 -6.89
N HIS A 241 8.94 5.69 -6.00
CA HIS A 241 10.36 6.09 -5.97
C HIS A 241 11.09 5.65 -7.25
N LEU A 242 10.85 4.42 -7.72
CA LEU A 242 11.47 3.92 -8.95
C LEU A 242 11.05 4.75 -10.17
N GLN A 243 9.77 5.10 -10.28
CA GLN A 243 9.23 5.96 -11.35
C GLN A 243 9.80 7.39 -11.30
N GLN A 244 10.09 7.93 -10.11
CA GLN A 244 10.69 9.25 -9.96
C GLN A 244 12.20 9.24 -10.27
N LEU A 245 12.95 8.27 -9.74
CA LEU A 245 14.39 8.20 -9.97
C LEU A 245 14.74 7.90 -11.43
N SER A 246 14.00 7.01 -12.09
CA SER A 246 14.20 6.67 -13.52
C SER A 246 14.09 7.86 -14.46
N LYS A 247 13.40 8.94 -14.05
CA LYS A 247 13.31 10.19 -14.80
C LYS A 247 14.42 11.19 -14.47
N THR A 248 15.08 11.02 -13.32
CA THR A 248 15.95 12.03 -12.71
C THR A 248 17.43 11.68 -12.87
N THR A 249 17.80 10.41 -12.68
CA THR A 249 19.20 9.99 -12.54
C THR A 249 19.49 8.75 -13.39
N SER A 250 20.62 8.74 -14.11
CA SER A 250 21.06 7.58 -14.89
C SER A 250 21.45 6.38 -14.02
N GLU A 251 21.84 6.63 -12.77
CA GLU A 251 22.18 5.62 -11.76
C GLU A 251 20.99 5.23 -10.86
N TYR A 252 19.75 5.52 -11.26
CA TYR A 252 18.53 5.31 -10.46
C TYR A 252 18.45 3.93 -9.79
N LEU A 253 18.90 2.87 -10.47
CA LEU A 253 18.90 1.52 -9.91
C LEU A 253 19.87 1.35 -8.73
N ASN A 254 20.99 2.08 -8.68
CA ASN A 254 21.95 2.02 -7.56
C ASN A 254 21.30 2.64 -6.31
N ASP A 255 20.77 3.85 -6.46
CA ASP A 255 20.17 4.60 -5.36
C ASP A 255 18.96 3.85 -4.80
N TRP A 256 18.09 3.35 -5.69
CA TRP A 256 16.93 2.56 -5.29
C TRP A 256 17.34 1.26 -4.61
N PHE A 257 18.40 0.59 -5.10
CA PHE A 257 18.91 -0.64 -4.52
C PHE A 257 19.48 -0.43 -3.11
N GLU A 258 20.35 0.58 -2.93
CA GLU A 258 20.93 0.87 -1.61
C GLU A 258 19.87 1.26 -0.59
N LEU A 259 18.83 1.98 -1.02
CA LEU A 259 17.76 2.42 -0.12
C LEU A 259 16.79 1.29 0.27
N TRP A 260 16.35 0.47 -0.68
CA TRP A 260 15.24 -0.48 -0.44
C TRP A 260 15.68 -1.94 -0.31
N VAL A 261 16.76 -2.35 -0.98
CA VAL A 261 17.20 -3.75 -1.02
C VAL A 261 18.14 -4.05 0.14
N VAL A 262 19.10 -3.16 0.39
CA VAL A 262 20.16 -3.39 1.38
C VAL A 262 19.63 -3.53 2.81
N PRO A 263 18.66 -2.72 3.29
CA PRO A 263 18.07 -2.93 4.61
C PRO A 263 17.43 -4.32 4.76
N ALA A 264 16.75 -4.81 3.71
CA ALA A 264 16.17 -6.14 3.71
C ALA A 264 17.22 -7.25 3.75
N LEU A 265 18.31 -7.12 3.00
CA LEU A 265 19.43 -8.07 3.05
C LEU A 265 20.11 -8.10 4.43
N ARG A 266 20.30 -6.92 5.05
CA ARG A 266 20.81 -6.82 6.43
C ARG A 266 19.88 -7.54 7.40
N SER A 267 18.59 -7.25 7.35
CA SER A 267 17.59 -7.86 8.23
C SER A 267 17.43 -9.37 8.01
N LEU A 268 17.56 -9.86 6.77
CA LEU A 268 17.60 -11.30 6.46
C LEU A 268 18.83 -12.01 7.03
N SER A 269 19.93 -11.28 7.24
CA SER A 269 21.15 -11.81 7.85
C SER A 269 21.08 -11.88 9.37
N LEU A 270 20.12 -11.19 10.00
CA LEU A 270 19.92 -11.23 11.46
C LEU A 270 19.36 -12.58 11.92
N ARG A 271 19.52 -12.89 13.22
CA ARG A 271 19.18 -14.21 13.77
C ARG A 271 17.68 -14.43 13.99
N GLU A 272 16.88 -13.38 13.99
CA GLU A 272 15.45 -13.44 14.31
C GLU A 272 14.64 -14.16 13.23
N LYS A 273 14.23 -15.40 13.52
CA LYS A 273 13.55 -16.27 12.54
C LYS A 273 12.23 -15.69 12.02
N HIS A 274 11.45 -15.06 12.89
CA HIS A 274 10.13 -14.52 12.54
C HIS A 274 10.26 -13.31 11.60
N VAL A 275 11.18 -12.38 11.88
CA VAL A 275 11.52 -11.26 11.00
C VAL A 275 11.97 -11.76 9.63
N ARG A 276 12.90 -12.73 9.59
CA ARG A 276 13.37 -13.34 8.33
C ARG A 276 12.23 -13.93 7.52
N LYS A 277 11.32 -14.64 8.19
CA LYS A 277 10.14 -15.23 7.56
C LYS A 277 9.26 -14.14 6.94
N HIS A 278 8.93 -13.07 7.67
CA HIS A 278 8.11 -11.99 7.12
C HIS A 278 8.79 -11.26 5.95
N ILE A 279 10.10 -11.02 6.01
CA ILE A 279 10.84 -10.43 4.88
C ILE A 279 10.81 -11.35 3.65
N ALA A 280 11.01 -12.65 3.84
CA ALA A 280 10.98 -13.64 2.75
C ALA A 280 9.58 -13.82 2.15
N GLU A 281 8.53 -13.75 2.96
CA GLU A 281 7.13 -13.97 2.56
C GLU A 281 6.46 -12.73 1.96
N TYR A 282 6.80 -11.53 2.43
CA TYR A 282 6.12 -10.30 2.02
C TYR A 282 7.06 -9.33 1.30
N TYR A 283 8.21 -8.99 1.88
CA TYR A 283 9.05 -7.91 1.36
C TYR A 283 9.80 -8.28 0.08
N VAL A 284 10.56 -9.38 0.08
CA VAL A 284 11.35 -9.83 -1.08
C VAL A 284 10.46 -10.09 -2.31
N PRO A 285 9.30 -10.78 -2.20
CA PRO A 285 8.44 -11.00 -3.35
C PRO A 285 7.91 -9.69 -3.94
N THR A 286 7.44 -8.77 -3.10
CA THR A 286 6.93 -7.46 -3.54
C THR A 286 8.04 -6.66 -4.22
N LEU A 287 9.21 -6.57 -3.59
CA LEU A 287 10.37 -5.87 -4.13
C LEU A 287 10.77 -6.39 -5.52
N LEU A 288 10.88 -7.71 -5.68
CA LEU A 288 11.28 -8.33 -6.95
C LEU A 288 10.21 -8.22 -8.04
N LYS A 289 8.92 -8.17 -7.67
CA LYS A 289 7.84 -7.84 -8.62
C LYS A 289 7.94 -6.39 -9.10
N CYS A 290 8.26 -5.46 -8.20
CA CYS A 290 8.41 -4.04 -8.53
C CYS A 290 9.65 -3.77 -9.40
N CYS A 291 10.79 -4.39 -9.08
CA CYS A 291 12.05 -4.22 -9.82
C CYS A 291 12.76 -5.57 -10.03
N PRO A 292 12.42 -6.32 -11.08
CA PRO A 292 13.08 -7.59 -11.40
C PRO A 292 14.59 -7.46 -11.66
N GLU A 293 15.01 -6.33 -12.22
CA GLU A 293 16.41 -6.00 -12.53
C GLU A 293 17.30 -5.97 -11.27
N SER A 294 16.71 -5.69 -10.11
CA SER A 294 17.43 -5.71 -8.83
C SER A 294 17.99 -7.10 -8.49
N LEU A 295 17.39 -8.19 -9.00
CA LEU A 295 17.84 -9.56 -8.73
C LEU A 295 19.29 -9.79 -9.15
N HIS A 296 19.69 -9.33 -10.34
CA HIS A 296 21.06 -9.50 -10.81
C HIS A 296 22.05 -8.78 -9.89
N ARG A 297 21.68 -7.62 -9.37
CA ARG A 297 22.49 -6.85 -8.42
C ARG A 297 22.56 -7.50 -7.05
N ILE A 298 21.46 -8.10 -6.58
CA ILE A 298 21.45 -8.92 -5.35
C ILE A 298 22.46 -10.06 -5.51
N ILE A 299 22.39 -10.79 -6.63
CA ILE A 299 23.28 -11.91 -6.96
C ILE A 299 24.75 -11.42 -6.96
N GLN A 300 25.07 -10.33 -7.65
CA GLN A 300 26.42 -9.76 -7.67
C GLN A 300 26.92 -9.35 -6.27
N LYS A 301 26.11 -8.64 -5.48
CA LYS A 301 26.50 -8.15 -4.15
C LYS A 301 26.71 -9.29 -3.16
N LEU A 302 25.93 -10.36 -3.24
CA LEU A 302 26.07 -11.54 -2.39
C LEU A 302 27.15 -12.53 -2.87
N HIS A 303 27.53 -12.46 -4.15
CA HIS A 303 28.67 -13.22 -4.71
C HIS A 303 30.03 -12.59 -4.46
N ALA A 304 30.09 -11.28 -4.22
CA ALA A 304 31.35 -10.61 -3.94
C ALA A 304 32.09 -11.36 -2.81
N PRO A 305 33.33 -11.82 -3.03
CA PRO A 305 34.12 -12.40 -1.96
C PRO A 305 34.17 -11.35 -0.85
N ALA A 306 34.01 -11.77 0.41
CA ALA A 306 34.15 -10.88 1.55
C ALA A 306 35.58 -10.31 1.53
N GLU A 307 35.79 -9.22 0.80
CA GLU A 307 37.03 -8.48 0.84
C GLU A 307 37.19 -8.05 2.29
N LYS A 308 38.42 -8.22 2.79
CA LYS A 308 38.86 -7.68 4.08
C LYS A 308 38.75 -6.16 4.00
N SER A 309 37.54 -5.65 4.15
CA SER A 309 37.23 -4.24 4.08
C SER A 309 37.09 -3.77 5.52
N SER A 310 38.04 -2.91 5.88
CA SER A 310 37.91 -1.78 6.80
C SER A 310 36.63 -1.73 7.64
N GLU A 311 36.81 -1.74 8.96
CA GLU A 311 35.88 -1.35 10.03
C GLU A 311 34.56 -0.74 9.52
N GLY A 312 33.52 -1.59 9.33
CA GLY A 312 32.16 -1.13 8.99
C GLY A 312 31.35 -2.04 8.08
N ASN A 313 31.96 -2.96 7.32
CA ASN A 313 31.22 -3.81 6.38
C ASN A 313 30.60 -5.05 7.07
N PHE A 314 29.27 -5.07 7.13
CA PHE A 314 28.45 -6.17 7.63
C PHE A 314 28.73 -7.47 6.86
N ALA A 315 29.17 -8.52 7.55
CA ALA A 315 29.25 -9.86 6.99
C ALA A 315 27.83 -10.44 6.89
N LEU A 316 27.16 -10.17 5.77
CA LEU A 316 25.89 -10.79 5.40
C LEU A 316 26.06 -12.33 5.42
N ASP A 317 25.06 -13.06 5.92
CA ASP A 317 24.97 -14.51 5.72
C ASP A 317 24.59 -14.74 4.25
N ASN A 318 25.58 -14.52 3.36
CA ASN A 318 25.41 -14.36 1.92
C ASN A 318 24.61 -15.51 1.33
N VAL A 319 24.83 -16.72 1.85
CA VAL A 319 24.18 -17.93 1.37
C VAL A 319 22.70 -17.93 1.69
N ARG A 320 22.29 -17.59 2.92
CA ARG A 320 20.87 -17.52 3.28
C ARG A 320 20.16 -16.46 2.45
N CYS A 321 20.66 -15.23 2.45
CA CYS A 321 20.05 -14.13 1.70
C CYS A 321 19.91 -14.49 0.22
N LEU A 322 20.97 -15.04 -0.37
CA LEU A 322 20.99 -15.43 -1.77
C LEU A 322 19.92 -16.49 -2.05
N VAL A 323 19.90 -17.57 -1.26
CA VAL A 323 18.92 -18.65 -1.43
C VAL A 323 17.50 -18.14 -1.27
N THR A 324 17.22 -17.30 -0.27
CA THR A 324 15.88 -16.71 -0.08
C THR A 324 15.48 -15.88 -1.30
N CYS A 325 16.33 -14.98 -1.77
CA CYS A 325 16.04 -14.16 -2.95
C CYS A 325 15.88 -14.99 -4.22
N LEU A 326 16.73 -15.99 -4.44
CA LEU A 326 16.67 -16.88 -5.60
C LEU A 326 15.41 -17.75 -5.59
N LYS A 327 15.06 -18.33 -4.43
CA LYS A 327 13.85 -19.14 -4.26
C LYS A 327 12.61 -18.31 -4.59
N THR A 328 12.54 -17.09 -4.05
CA THR A 328 11.45 -16.16 -4.37
C THR A 328 11.44 -15.78 -5.85
N ALA A 329 12.59 -15.43 -6.42
CA ALA A 329 12.71 -15.12 -7.84
C ALA A 329 12.25 -16.28 -8.73
N ARG A 330 12.56 -17.52 -8.36
CA ARG A 330 12.11 -18.71 -9.08
C ARG A 330 10.59 -18.89 -8.99
N HIS A 331 10.01 -18.71 -7.81
CA HIS A 331 8.56 -18.76 -7.62
C HIS A 331 7.83 -17.67 -8.45
N LEU A 332 8.47 -16.51 -8.64
CA LEU A 332 7.98 -15.42 -9.49
C LEU A 332 8.28 -15.61 -10.98
N GLY A 333 9.07 -16.61 -11.37
CA GLY A 333 9.46 -16.86 -12.75
C GLY A 333 10.51 -15.91 -13.32
N LEU A 334 11.33 -15.30 -12.46
CA LEU A 334 12.34 -14.30 -12.85
C LEU A 334 13.71 -14.89 -13.21
N LEU A 335 13.94 -16.18 -12.96
CA LEU A 335 15.21 -16.83 -13.30
C LEU A 335 15.25 -17.30 -14.76
N PRO A 336 16.40 -17.17 -15.47
CA PRO A 336 16.56 -17.65 -16.83
C PRO A 336 16.27 -19.14 -16.96
N ARG A 337 15.62 -19.55 -18.04
CA ARG A 337 15.43 -20.96 -18.40
C ARG A 337 16.62 -21.44 -19.22
N VAL A 338 17.13 -22.62 -18.90
CA VAL A 338 18.00 -23.36 -19.81
C VAL A 338 17.07 -24.22 -20.66
N ASP A 339 16.86 -23.85 -21.92
CA ASP A 339 16.11 -24.68 -22.87
C ASP A 339 16.84 -26.02 -23.05
N ILE A 340 16.17 -27.11 -22.66
CA ILE A 340 16.66 -28.50 -22.68
C ILE A 340 17.08 -28.95 -24.10
N LEU A 341 16.76 -28.18 -25.15
CA LEU A 341 17.04 -28.51 -26.54
C LEU A 341 17.90 -27.49 -27.29
N GLY A 342 18.45 -26.48 -26.61
CA GLY A 342 18.98 -25.31 -27.32
C GLY A 342 20.10 -24.57 -26.62
N GLN A 343 21.19 -25.24 -26.26
CA GLN A 343 22.55 -24.69 -26.42
C GLN A 343 23.59 -25.75 -26.06
N LYS A 344 24.44 -26.07 -27.04
CA LYS A 344 25.75 -26.68 -26.78
C LYS A 344 26.50 -25.78 -25.82
N ASP A 345 27.07 -26.40 -24.80
CA ASP A 345 28.23 -25.96 -24.02
C ASP A 345 28.86 -24.66 -24.52
N THR A 346 28.35 -23.53 -24.04
CA THR A 346 29.17 -22.32 -23.92
C THR A 346 29.61 -22.28 -22.46
N ASP A 347 30.64 -23.06 -22.18
CA ASP A 347 31.75 -22.78 -21.25
C ASP A 347 31.45 -21.80 -20.08
N THR A 348 30.41 -22.06 -19.30
CA THR A 348 30.16 -21.38 -18.02
C THR A 348 30.61 -22.30 -16.88
N ASN A 349 31.91 -22.63 -16.88
CA ASN A 349 32.53 -23.50 -15.88
C ASN A 349 32.31 -22.96 -14.46
N GLY A 350 31.26 -23.44 -13.79
CA GLY A 350 30.96 -23.16 -12.38
C GLY A 350 29.73 -22.30 -12.08
N LEU A 351 28.88 -21.95 -13.07
CA LEU A 351 27.63 -21.21 -12.85
C LEU A 351 26.37 -22.07 -13.12
N TRP A 352 25.44 -22.10 -12.17
CA TRP A 352 24.08 -22.62 -12.30
C TRP A 352 23.15 -21.54 -12.89
N LEU A 353 22.33 -21.92 -13.88
CA LEU A 353 21.48 -21.03 -14.68
C LEU A 353 22.22 -19.80 -15.28
N GLY A 354 23.52 -19.95 -15.55
CA GLY A 354 24.35 -18.90 -16.16
C GLY A 354 24.62 -17.67 -15.28
N SER A 355 24.13 -17.63 -14.03
CA SER A 355 24.24 -16.45 -13.15
C SER A 355 24.71 -16.74 -11.73
N ILE A 356 24.58 -17.97 -11.24
CA ILE A 356 24.76 -18.29 -9.81
C ILE A 356 25.91 -19.27 -9.62
N SER A 357 26.90 -18.96 -8.78
CA SER A 357 28.01 -19.90 -8.53
C SER A 357 27.54 -21.23 -7.91
N VAL A 358 27.88 -22.35 -8.57
CA VAL A 358 27.62 -23.72 -8.09
C VAL A 358 28.27 -23.95 -6.73
N VAL A 359 29.45 -23.37 -6.48
CA VAL A 359 30.17 -23.48 -5.19
C VAL A 359 29.36 -22.86 -4.04
N VAL A 360 28.64 -21.77 -4.31
CA VAL A 360 27.79 -21.13 -3.29
C VAL A 360 26.56 -21.97 -3.00
N LEU A 361 25.96 -22.58 -4.03
CA LEU A 361 24.86 -23.53 -3.85
C LEU A 361 25.32 -24.76 -3.07
N GLU A 362 26.50 -25.31 -3.36
CA GLU A 362 27.06 -26.44 -2.61
C GLU A 362 27.27 -26.13 -1.12
N LYS A 363 27.77 -24.92 -0.80
CA LYS A 363 27.83 -24.46 0.60
C LYS A 363 26.45 -24.42 1.24
N ALA A 364 25.44 -23.99 0.48
CA ALA A 364 24.06 -23.93 0.94
C ALA A 364 23.44 -25.32 1.19
N LEU A 365 23.75 -26.31 0.35
CA LEU A 365 23.31 -27.71 0.50
C LEU A 365 23.80 -28.36 1.82
N CYS A 366 24.95 -27.90 2.32
CA CYS A 366 25.61 -28.38 3.52
C CYS A 366 25.55 -27.38 4.69
N HIS A 367 24.68 -26.37 4.61
CA HIS A 367 24.61 -25.29 5.61
C HIS A 367 24.15 -25.80 6.99
N LEU A 368 24.65 -25.18 8.06
CA LEU A 368 24.30 -25.58 9.45
C LEU A 368 22.80 -25.43 9.74
N ASP A 369 22.16 -24.43 9.14
CA ASP A 369 20.72 -24.19 9.28
C ASP A 369 19.89 -25.04 8.32
N ASP A 370 19.07 -25.93 8.87
CA ASP A 370 18.06 -26.75 8.17
C ASP A 370 17.12 -25.93 7.28
N GLU A 371 16.80 -24.69 7.64
CA GLU A 371 15.95 -23.82 6.81
C GLU A 371 16.63 -23.45 5.50
N VAL A 372 17.92 -23.09 5.53
CA VAL A 372 18.70 -22.78 4.32
C VAL A 372 18.79 -24.01 3.42
N ARG A 373 19.11 -25.18 3.99
CA ARG A 373 19.18 -26.44 3.23
C ARG A 373 17.83 -26.78 2.58
N SER A 374 16.72 -26.58 3.30
CA SER A 374 15.38 -26.80 2.78
C SER A 374 15.02 -25.80 1.67
N ASP A 375 15.42 -24.53 1.81
CA ASP A 375 15.14 -23.50 0.81
C ASP A 375 15.94 -23.71 -0.48
N VAL A 376 17.18 -24.22 -0.39
CA VAL A 376 17.95 -24.62 -1.58
C VAL A 376 17.28 -25.78 -2.29
N LEU A 377 16.82 -26.79 -1.56
CA LEU A 377 16.08 -27.90 -2.17
C LEU A 377 14.80 -27.39 -2.85
N SER A 378 14.07 -26.47 -2.22
CA SER A 378 12.91 -25.80 -2.82
C SER A 378 13.32 -25.06 -4.10
N LEU A 379 14.41 -24.29 -4.07
CA LEU A 379 14.93 -23.57 -5.24
C LEU A 379 15.28 -24.52 -6.40
N ILE A 380 15.84 -25.69 -6.14
CA ILE A 380 16.20 -26.65 -7.20
C ILE A 380 14.95 -27.35 -7.75
N CYS A 381 14.03 -27.75 -6.86
CA CYS A 381 12.86 -28.56 -7.21
C CYS A 381 11.63 -27.75 -7.64
N ASP A 382 11.52 -26.48 -7.25
CA ASP A 382 10.37 -25.66 -7.62
C ASP A 382 10.37 -25.43 -9.12
N SER A 383 9.19 -25.48 -9.72
CA SER A 383 8.97 -25.19 -11.13
C SER A 383 7.66 -24.45 -11.29
N LEU A 384 7.54 -23.61 -12.32
CA LEU A 384 6.29 -22.90 -12.61
C LEU A 384 5.22 -23.87 -13.11
N ARG A 385 5.63 -24.99 -13.71
CA ARG A 385 4.75 -26.05 -14.18
C ARG A 385 5.24 -27.35 -13.57
N THR A 386 4.33 -28.11 -12.93
CA THR A 386 4.65 -29.42 -12.35
C THR A 386 5.17 -30.44 -13.37
N THR A 387 5.03 -30.16 -14.67
CA THR A 387 5.54 -30.98 -15.77
C THR A 387 6.90 -30.52 -16.32
N GLU A 388 7.53 -29.50 -15.72
CA GLU A 388 8.82 -28.96 -16.15
C GLU A 388 9.96 -29.93 -15.78
N PRO A 389 10.82 -30.35 -16.73
CA PRO A 389 11.88 -31.29 -16.42
C PRO A 389 13.03 -30.62 -15.67
N LEU A 390 13.69 -31.37 -14.79
CA LEU A 390 14.93 -30.94 -14.14
C LEU A 390 16.09 -30.91 -15.15
N THR A 391 16.97 -29.92 -15.02
CA THR A 391 18.19 -29.82 -15.83
C THR A 391 19.28 -30.75 -15.32
N ALA A 392 20.33 -31.00 -16.12
CA ALA A 392 21.49 -31.77 -15.68
C ALA A 392 22.17 -31.14 -14.44
N GLY A 393 22.27 -29.81 -14.40
CA GLY A 393 22.80 -29.07 -13.25
C GLY A 393 21.95 -29.25 -11.98
N ASP A 394 20.63 -29.31 -12.12
CA ASP A 394 19.72 -29.58 -10.98
C ASP A 394 19.95 -30.99 -10.43
N LEU A 395 20.07 -31.99 -11.32
CA LEU A 395 20.34 -33.38 -10.94
C LEU A 395 21.69 -33.54 -10.22
N ASP A 396 22.72 -32.83 -10.66
CA ASP A 396 24.03 -32.84 -10.01
C ASP A 396 23.99 -32.24 -8.60
N LEU A 397 23.25 -31.14 -8.41
CA LEU A 397 23.04 -30.55 -7.09
C LEU A 397 22.22 -31.48 -6.17
N LEU A 398 21.17 -32.12 -6.69
CA LEU A 398 20.39 -33.11 -5.95
C LEU A 398 21.23 -34.32 -5.53
N ARG A 399 22.10 -34.81 -6.42
CA ARG A 399 23.04 -35.90 -6.12
C ARG A 399 23.97 -35.56 -4.96
N LYS A 400 24.35 -34.28 -4.81
CA LYS A 400 25.16 -33.77 -3.69
C LYS A 400 24.31 -33.54 -2.42
N PHE A 401 23.04 -33.17 -2.57
CA PHE A 401 22.14 -32.89 -1.44
C PHE A 401 21.82 -34.14 -0.61
N TYR A 402 21.29 -35.21 -1.22
CA TYR A 402 20.71 -36.33 -0.47
C TYR A 402 21.70 -37.05 0.46
N PRO A 403 22.95 -37.36 0.07
CA PRO A 403 23.89 -38.06 0.94
C PRO A 403 24.16 -37.32 2.27
N VAL A 404 24.15 -35.99 2.24
CA VAL A 404 24.45 -35.14 3.40
C VAL A 404 23.19 -34.87 4.25
N ASN A 405 22.00 -34.93 3.65
CA ASN A 405 20.77 -34.45 4.27
C ASN A 405 19.82 -35.56 4.74
N MET A 406 19.87 -36.76 4.14
CA MET A 406 18.96 -37.87 4.46
C MET A 406 19.07 -38.38 5.91
N ASN A 407 20.26 -38.27 6.50
CA ASN A 407 20.52 -38.71 7.88
C ASN A 407 20.26 -37.60 8.93
N SER A 408 19.60 -36.50 8.55
CA SER A 408 19.28 -35.42 9.49
C SER A 408 18.42 -35.92 10.66
N GLN A 409 18.79 -35.53 11.88
CA GLN A 409 18.08 -35.91 13.11
C GLN A 409 16.77 -35.13 13.31
N SER A 410 16.57 -34.05 12.55
CA SER A 410 15.40 -33.18 12.62
C SER A 410 14.20 -33.81 11.90
N PRO A 411 13.13 -34.24 12.62
CA PRO A 411 11.97 -34.85 11.98
C PRO A 411 11.24 -33.89 11.04
N SER A 412 11.12 -32.62 11.43
CA SER A 412 10.47 -31.57 10.62
C SER A 412 11.23 -31.30 9.32
N PHE A 413 12.57 -31.31 9.36
CA PHE A 413 13.38 -31.21 8.15
C PHE A 413 13.18 -32.41 7.22
N ARG A 414 13.22 -33.64 7.74
CA ARG A 414 12.98 -34.86 6.92
C ARG A 414 11.60 -34.84 6.27
N GLN A 415 10.57 -34.40 6.99
CA GLN A 415 9.22 -34.26 6.43
C GLN A 415 9.17 -33.25 5.28
N ARG A 416 9.84 -32.08 5.42
CA ARG A 416 9.95 -31.08 4.35
C ARG A 416 10.67 -31.62 3.11
N VAL A 417 11.82 -32.28 3.30
CA VAL A 417 12.56 -32.92 2.20
C VAL A 417 11.66 -33.92 1.47
N LEU A 418 11.02 -34.84 2.20
CA LEU A 418 10.13 -35.84 1.61
C LEU A 418 8.95 -35.21 0.86
N ALA A 419 8.36 -34.13 1.39
CA ALA A 419 7.27 -33.43 0.72
C ALA A 419 7.71 -32.82 -0.63
N MET A 420 8.91 -32.25 -0.68
CA MET A 420 9.47 -31.67 -1.91
C MET A 420 9.84 -32.73 -2.95
N THR A 421 10.28 -33.92 -2.53
CA THR A 421 10.60 -35.03 -3.44
C THR A 421 9.40 -35.75 -4.05
N LYS A 422 8.20 -35.52 -3.49
CA LYS A 422 6.95 -36.16 -3.94
C LYS A 422 6.19 -35.32 -4.96
N LYS A 423 6.52 -34.03 -5.08
CA LYS A 423 6.10 -33.20 -6.21
C LYS A 423 6.83 -33.66 -7.45
#